data_AF-A0A2E9T367-F1
#
_entry.id   AF-A0A2E9T367-F1
#
_cell.length_a   1.000
_cell.length_b   1.000
_cell.length_c   1.000
_cell.angle_alpha   90.00
_cell.angle_beta   90.00
_cell.angle_gamma   90.00
#
_symmetry.space_group_name_H-M   'P 1'
#
loop_
_entity.id
_entity.type
_entity.pdbx_description
1 polymer ?
#
loop_
_entity_poly.entity_id
_entity_poly.type
_entity_poly.pdbx_seq_one_letter_code
_entity_poly.pdbx_strand_id
1 'polypeptide(L)'
;MKKVTQPIITDKERSRIARYYAKVKKEGYRPWITVRQSHTIGQGQIIYSHKTKRAHHFLSRGELQAFFHFEANKRVKNILEQFPLPIADTMQVATELNIVHPSSYQEAVNFNGHRPAKTMTLDYLVIHSDKSRHAYNFKYSDALDKNITSPQAVARTNAKAEIERIYCLQNNISWTQLTEKSFDKSVTSNLRYFRECYDSPYDIDISDDLKSAVLCHLTLNFENYPTATVRNNLERTASDINLPLHQIQSIFQMLAYERVLHFDWTTEINLNRPLPAVAKEVDYVC
;
A
#
# COMPACT_ATOMS: atom_id res chain seq x y z
N MET A 1 15.33 16.96 -32.84
CA MET A 1 15.79 16.70 -31.45
C MET A 1 16.96 15.72 -31.49
N LYS A 2 18.03 15.95 -30.70
CA LYS A 2 19.12 14.97 -30.55
C LYS A 2 18.59 13.75 -29.80
N LYS A 3 18.73 12.55 -30.38
CA LYS A 3 18.34 11.29 -29.72
C LYS A 3 19.26 11.03 -28.52
N VAL A 4 18.67 10.65 -27.39
CA VAL A 4 19.44 10.28 -26.20
C VAL A 4 20.08 8.90 -26.39
N THR A 5 21.30 8.73 -25.89
CA THR A 5 21.95 7.42 -25.88
C THR A 5 21.38 6.58 -24.75
N GLN A 6 20.85 5.40 -25.09
CA GLN A 6 20.29 4.48 -24.11
C GLN A 6 21.37 3.62 -23.44
N PRO A 7 21.15 3.18 -22.19
CA PRO A 7 22.01 2.20 -21.53
C PRO A 7 21.90 0.82 -22.19
N ILE A 8 22.82 -0.09 -21.86
CA ILE A 8 22.82 -1.46 -22.40
C ILE A 8 22.27 -2.46 -21.38
N ILE A 9 21.53 -3.47 -21.84
CA ILE A 9 21.12 -4.59 -20.99
C ILE A 9 22.28 -5.58 -20.92
N THR A 10 22.92 -5.68 -19.76
CA THR A 10 24.09 -6.54 -19.54
C THR A 10 23.70 -7.99 -19.23
N ASP A 11 24.61 -8.93 -19.45
CA ASP A 11 24.38 -10.35 -19.11
C ASP A 11 24.17 -10.57 -17.61
N LYS A 12 24.79 -9.72 -16.78
CA LYS A 12 24.55 -9.68 -15.32
C LYS A 12 23.08 -9.41 -15.01
N GLU A 13 22.47 -8.42 -15.66
CA GLU A 13 21.07 -8.08 -15.46
C GLU A 13 20.14 -9.15 -16.05
N ARG A 14 20.44 -9.67 -17.25
CA ARG A 14 19.69 -10.81 -17.85
C ARG A 14 19.69 -12.03 -16.93
N SER A 15 20.84 -12.38 -16.37
CA SER A 15 20.98 -13.50 -15.44
C SER A 15 20.21 -13.25 -14.14
N ARG A 16 20.18 -12.02 -13.64
CA ARG A 16 19.37 -11.65 -12.46
C ARG A 16 17.88 -11.83 -12.74
N ILE A 17 17.40 -11.37 -13.89
CA ILE A 17 16.01 -11.52 -14.34
C ILE A 17 15.63 -13.00 -14.46
N ALA A 18 16.48 -13.82 -15.10
CA ALA A 18 16.23 -15.25 -15.25
C ALA A 18 16.13 -15.97 -13.89
N ARG A 19 17.06 -15.69 -12.96
CA ARG A 19 17.01 -16.23 -11.59
C ARG A 19 15.78 -15.74 -10.82
N TYR A 20 15.33 -14.51 -11.07
CA TYR A 20 14.12 -14.00 -10.46
C TYR A 20 12.90 -14.86 -10.82
N TYR A 21 12.63 -14.98 -12.12
CA TYR A 21 11.49 -15.72 -12.65
C TYR A 21 11.54 -17.21 -12.33
N ALA A 22 12.72 -17.85 -12.40
CA ALA A 22 12.88 -19.25 -12.02
C ALA A 22 12.43 -19.52 -10.58
N LYS A 23 12.82 -18.64 -9.65
CA LYS A 23 12.43 -18.78 -8.25
C LYS A 23 10.98 -18.33 -7.99
N VAL A 24 10.43 -17.38 -8.75
CA VAL A 24 9.00 -17.03 -8.66
C VAL A 24 8.12 -18.19 -9.14
N LYS A 25 8.52 -18.87 -10.22
CA LYS A 25 7.84 -20.06 -10.72
C LYS A 25 7.84 -21.20 -9.70
N LYS A 26 8.92 -21.33 -8.92
CA LYS A 26 9.09 -22.40 -7.91
C LYS A 26 8.38 -22.11 -6.58
N GLU A 27 8.45 -20.87 -6.10
CA GLU A 27 8.11 -20.51 -4.72
C GLU A 27 6.94 -19.52 -4.61
N GLY A 28 6.42 -19.03 -5.73
CA GLY A 28 5.43 -17.95 -5.75
C GLY A 28 6.05 -16.56 -5.80
N TYR A 29 5.18 -15.55 -5.77
CA TYR A 29 5.60 -14.16 -5.93
C TYR A 29 6.56 -13.69 -4.81
N ARG A 30 7.57 -12.92 -5.21
CA ARG A 30 8.42 -12.15 -4.30
C ARG A 30 8.76 -10.79 -4.93
N PRO A 31 8.96 -9.74 -4.13
CA PRO A 31 9.37 -8.44 -4.63
C PRO A 31 10.72 -8.50 -5.36
N TRP A 32 10.92 -7.66 -6.37
CA TRP A 32 12.20 -7.54 -7.08
C TRP A 32 13.32 -6.97 -6.20
N ILE A 33 12.94 -6.06 -5.30
CA ILE A 33 13.81 -5.41 -4.32
C ILE A 33 13.25 -5.71 -2.94
N THR A 34 14.07 -6.30 -2.08
CA THR A 34 13.75 -6.53 -0.67
C THR A 34 14.35 -5.44 0.20
N VAL A 35 13.83 -5.27 1.42
CA VAL A 35 14.41 -4.36 2.43
C VAL A 35 15.93 -4.57 2.61
N ARG A 36 16.41 -5.83 2.58
CA ARG A 36 17.83 -6.15 2.70
C ARG A 36 18.71 -5.63 1.55
N GLN A 37 18.11 -5.40 0.39
CA GLN A 37 18.77 -4.88 -0.81
C GLN A 37 18.62 -3.36 -0.93
N SER A 38 17.84 -2.73 -0.03
CA SER A 38 17.62 -1.30 -0.07
C SER A 38 18.83 -0.53 0.44
N HIS A 39 19.09 0.62 -0.16
CA HIS A 39 20.06 1.60 0.34
C HIS A 39 19.44 2.56 1.37
N THR A 40 18.13 2.46 1.64
CA THR A 40 17.44 3.27 2.66
C THR A 40 17.72 2.72 4.06
N ILE A 41 18.80 3.20 4.68
CA ILE A 41 19.17 2.84 6.05
C ILE A 41 18.04 3.24 7.01
N GLY A 42 17.51 2.29 7.78
CA GLY A 42 16.57 2.53 8.87
C GLY A 42 15.12 2.84 8.48
N GLN A 43 14.75 2.84 7.20
CA GLN A 43 13.38 3.15 6.75
C GLN A 43 12.61 1.95 6.19
N GLY A 44 13.30 0.86 5.86
CA GLY A 44 12.66 -0.33 5.32
C GLY A 44 11.81 -1.05 6.37
N GLN A 45 10.64 -1.56 5.95
CA GLN A 45 9.67 -2.23 6.82
C GLN A 45 9.25 -3.56 6.20
N ILE A 46 9.03 -4.57 7.05
CA ILE A 46 8.47 -5.87 6.65
C ILE A 46 7.20 -6.09 7.45
N ILE A 47 6.09 -6.33 6.78
CA ILE A 47 4.80 -6.58 7.43
C ILE A 47 4.14 -7.82 6.83
N TYR A 48 3.59 -8.69 7.68
CA TYR A 48 2.79 -9.81 7.24
C TYR A 48 1.37 -9.35 6.92
N SER A 49 0.87 -9.76 5.75
CA SER A 49 -0.50 -9.47 5.35
C SER A 49 -1.42 -10.65 5.61
N HIS A 50 -2.47 -10.43 6.40
CA HIS A 50 -3.52 -11.43 6.60
C HIS A 50 -4.32 -11.67 5.31
N LYS A 51 -4.34 -10.71 4.37
CA LYS A 51 -5.01 -10.85 3.07
C LYS A 51 -4.22 -11.71 2.10
N THR A 52 -2.96 -11.38 1.85
CA THR A 52 -2.14 -12.08 0.84
C THR A 52 -1.34 -13.25 1.40
N LYS A 53 -1.40 -13.48 2.72
CA LYS A 53 -0.69 -14.55 3.45
C LYS A 53 0.82 -14.60 3.19
N ARG A 54 1.44 -13.42 3.14
CA ARG A 54 2.90 -13.27 2.95
C ARG A 54 3.44 -12.01 3.61
N ALA A 55 4.74 -12.00 3.82
CA ALA A 55 5.48 -10.79 4.17
C ALA A 55 5.59 -9.87 2.93
N HIS A 56 5.33 -8.59 3.14
CA HIS A 56 5.56 -7.52 2.17
C HIS A 56 6.77 -6.70 2.57
N HIS A 57 7.52 -6.23 1.58
CA HIS A 57 8.72 -5.42 1.78
C HIS A 57 8.50 -3.99 1.30
N PHE A 58 8.56 -3.01 2.21
CA PHE A 58 8.46 -1.60 1.88
C PHE A 58 9.78 -0.89 2.11
N LEU A 59 10.17 -0.05 1.16
CA LEU A 59 11.49 0.60 1.13
C LEU A 59 11.46 2.00 1.76
N SER A 60 10.26 2.50 2.08
CA SER A 60 10.01 3.75 2.78
C SER A 60 8.78 3.66 3.69
N ARG A 61 8.68 4.58 4.67
CA ARG A 61 7.48 4.72 5.53
C ARG A 61 6.25 5.14 4.74
N GLY A 62 6.44 5.90 3.66
CA GLY A 62 5.34 6.38 2.82
C GLY A 62 4.69 5.26 2.00
N GLU A 63 5.48 4.33 1.46
CA GLU A 63 4.96 3.11 0.82
C GLU A 63 4.06 2.34 1.80
N LEU A 64 4.56 2.05 3.01
CA LEU A 64 3.81 1.30 4.02
C LEU A 64 2.42 1.90 4.33
N GLN A 65 2.25 3.23 4.27
CA GLN A 65 0.95 3.85 4.52
C GLN A 65 -0.09 3.40 3.48
N ALA A 66 0.27 3.42 2.19
CA ALA A 66 -0.63 3.01 1.10
C ALA A 66 -1.05 1.54 1.23
N PHE A 67 -0.15 0.68 1.70
CA PHE A 67 -0.45 -0.74 1.92
C PHE A 67 -1.67 -0.97 2.82
N PHE A 68 -1.83 -0.22 3.91
CA PHE A 68 -2.96 -0.41 4.82
C PHE A 68 -4.32 -0.15 4.15
N HIS A 69 -4.37 0.83 3.24
CA HIS A 69 -5.59 1.13 2.46
C HIS A 69 -5.88 0.04 1.44
N PHE A 70 -4.83 -0.48 0.77
CA PHE A 70 -4.99 -1.58 -0.19
C PHE A 70 -5.39 -2.89 0.50
N GLU A 71 -4.83 -3.18 1.68
CA GLU A 71 -5.20 -4.36 2.47
C GLU A 71 -6.65 -4.26 2.98
N ALA A 72 -7.11 -3.07 3.38
CA ALA A 72 -8.49 -2.92 3.86
C ALA A 72 -9.54 -2.94 2.72
N ASN A 73 -9.13 -2.66 1.48
CA ASN A 73 -10.06 -2.59 0.36
C ASN A 73 -10.58 -3.98 -0.04
N LYS A 74 -11.90 -4.21 0.13
CA LYS A 74 -12.57 -5.48 -0.23
C LYS A 74 -12.48 -5.85 -1.71
N ARG A 75 -12.33 -4.86 -2.59
CA ARG A 75 -12.16 -5.09 -4.04
C ARG A 75 -10.74 -5.54 -4.39
N VAL A 76 -9.76 -5.34 -3.51
CA VAL A 76 -8.38 -5.78 -3.74
C VAL A 76 -8.24 -7.26 -3.37
N LYS A 77 -7.77 -8.06 -4.34
CA LYS A 77 -7.51 -9.50 -4.16
C LYS A 77 -6.04 -9.81 -3.95
N ASN A 78 -5.16 -9.10 -4.63
CA ASN A 78 -3.72 -9.29 -4.45
C ASN A 78 -3.00 -7.95 -4.52
N ILE A 79 -1.88 -7.86 -3.81
CA ILE A 79 -1.00 -6.70 -3.75
C ILE A 79 0.37 -7.25 -4.08
N LEU A 80 1.07 -6.67 -5.05
CA LEU A 80 2.41 -7.08 -5.49
C LEU A 80 3.34 -5.87 -5.40
N GLU A 81 4.15 -5.80 -4.34
CA GLU A 81 5.06 -4.69 -4.06
C GLU A 81 6.40 -4.84 -4.77
N GLN A 82 7.00 -3.74 -5.24
CA GLN A 82 8.28 -3.78 -5.96
C GLN A 82 8.21 -4.74 -7.17
N PHE A 83 7.13 -4.65 -7.94
CA PHE A 83 6.83 -5.53 -9.08
C PHE A 83 7.75 -5.20 -10.26
N PRO A 84 8.61 -6.13 -10.72
CA PRO A 84 9.56 -5.86 -11.80
C PRO A 84 8.87 -5.73 -13.14
N LEU A 85 9.28 -4.72 -13.92
CA LEU A 85 8.84 -4.53 -15.30
C LEU A 85 9.80 -5.24 -16.27
N PRO A 86 9.32 -5.82 -17.38
CA PRO A 86 10.19 -6.35 -18.42
C PRO A 86 11.13 -5.26 -18.95
N ILE A 87 12.44 -5.46 -18.75
CA ILE A 87 13.43 -4.43 -19.06
C ILE A 87 13.50 -4.09 -20.56
N ALA A 88 13.16 -5.02 -21.44
CA ALA A 88 13.11 -4.78 -22.88
C ALA A 88 12.01 -3.77 -23.23
N ASP A 89 10.81 -3.95 -22.67
CA ASP A 89 9.65 -3.11 -22.90
C ASP A 89 9.88 -1.70 -22.34
N THR A 90 10.43 -1.60 -21.12
CA THR A 90 10.73 -0.27 -20.54
C THR A 90 11.84 0.45 -21.30
N MET A 91 12.82 -0.27 -21.85
CA MET A 91 13.86 0.29 -22.73
C MET A 91 13.28 0.77 -24.06
N GLN A 92 12.33 0.04 -24.63
CA GLN A 92 11.61 0.45 -25.83
C GLN A 92 10.84 1.74 -25.57
N VAL A 93 10.02 1.78 -24.51
CA VAL A 93 9.27 2.97 -24.10
C VAL A 93 10.21 4.17 -23.87
N ALA A 94 11.32 3.97 -23.17
CA ALA A 94 12.32 5.03 -22.94
C ALA A 94 12.88 5.58 -24.27
N THR A 95 13.09 4.72 -25.27
CA THR A 95 13.55 5.10 -26.61
C THR A 95 12.51 5.91 -27.36
N GLU A 96 11.25 5.46 -27.34
CA GLU A 96 10.11 6.13 -27.98
C GLU A 96 9.89 7.53 -27.40
N LEU A 97 10.00 7.67 -26.08
CA LEU A 97 9.86 8.94 -25.37
C LEU A 97 11.11 9.83 -25.45
N ASN A 98 12.22 9.33 -26.02
CA ASN A 98 13.52 9.98 -26.00
C ASN A 98 13.99 10.36 -24.57
N ILE A 99 13.72 9.50 -23.60
CA ILE A 99 14.14 9.61 -22.19
C ILE A 99 15.23 8.58 -21.92
N VAL A 100 16.29 8.96 -21.20
CA VAL A 100 17.34 7.99 -20.83
C VAL A 100 16.78 6.98 -19.83
N HIS A 101 16.78 5.70 -20.15
CA HIS A 101 16.33 4.65 -19.25
C HIS A 101 17.13 4.61 -17.93
N PRO A 102 16.55 4.19 -16.79
CA PRO A 102 17.31 3.96 -15.56
C PRO A 102 18.52 3.04 -15.73
N SER A 103 19.65 3.46 -15.16
CA SER A 103 20.94 2.78 -15.27
C SER A 103 21.82 2.99 -14.05
N SER A 104 22.80 2.11 -13.82
CA SER A 104 23.85 2.34 -12.83
C SER A 104 25.02 3.13 -13.45
N TYR A 105 25.24 4.35 -12.97
CA TYR A 105 26.36 5.18 -13.44
C TYR A 105 27.71 4.66 -12.93
N GLN A 106 27.75 4.21 -11.66
CA GLN A 106 28.96 3.72 -11.01
C GLN A 106 29.50 2.45 -11.67
N GLU A 107 28.62 1.62 -12.25
CA GLU A 107 29.05 0.39 -12.91
C GLU A 107 29.61 0.62 -14.32
N ALA A 108 29.48 1.82 -14.92
CA ALA A 108 29.84 2.05 -16.33
C ALA A 108 31.31 1.76 -16.66
N VAL A 109 32.21 1.96 -15.70
CA VAL A 109 33.65 1.63 -15.83
C VAL A 109 33.88 0.15 -16.12
N ASN A 110 32.98 -0.73 -15.67
CA ASN A 110 33.08 -2.17 -15.86
C ASN A 110 32.50 -2.64 -17.22
N PHE A 111 31.98 -1.72 -18.03
CA PHE A 111 31.32 -2.02 -19.30
C PHE A 111 31.77 -1.08 -20.41
N ASN A 112 33.08 -0.80 -20.48
CA ASN A 112 33.70 0.02 -21.53
C ASN A 112 33.05 1.41 -21.68
N GLY A 113 32.62 2.01 -20.56
CA GLY A 113 31.93 3.31 -20.55
C GLY A 113 30.43 3.24 -20.85
N HIS A 114 29.89 2.09 -21.25
CA HIS A 114 28.45 1.89 -21.40
C HIS A 114 27.76 1.75 -20.05
N ARG A 115 26.63 2.43 -19.87
CA ARG A 115 25.86 2.36 -18.62
C ARG A 115 24.99 1.09 -18.60
N PRO A 116 25.05 0.26 -17.56
CA PRO A 116 24.15 -0.88 -17.41
C PRO A 116 22.72 -0.43 -17.11
N ALA A 117 21.76 -0.84 -17.94
CA ALA A 117 20.34 -0.65 -17.68
C ALA A 117 19.93 -1.46 -16.44
N LYS A 118 18.96 -0.93 -15.68
CA LYS A 118 18.42 -1.59 -14.48
C LYS A 118 16.94 -1.87 -14.66
N THR A 119 16.51 -3.06 -14.26
CA THR A 119 15.10 -3.44 -14.24
C THR A 119 14.32 -2.45 -13.37
N MET A 120 13.34 -1.77 -13.97
CA MET A 120 12.42 -0.88 -13.27
C MET A 120 11.39 -1.69 -12.47
N THR A 121 10.82 -1.07 -11.44
CA THR A 121 9.78 -1.68 -10.61
C THR A 121 8.63 -0.71 -10.43
N LEU A 122 7.42 -1.24 -10.35
CA LEU A 122 6.28 -0.54 -9.77
C LEU A 122 6.32 -0.72 -8.26
N ASP A 123 6.11 0.35 -7.49
CA ASP A 123 6.07 0.24 -6.02
C ASP A 123 4.92 -0.67 -5.58
N TYR A 124 3.78 -0.59 -6.27
CA TYR A 124 2.70 -1.56 -6.18
C TYR A 124 2.13 -1.92 -7.56
N LEU A 125 1.78 -3.19 -7.73
CA LEU A 125 0.79 -3.66 -8.68
C LEU A 125 -0.35 -4.33 -7.90
N VAL A 126 -1.49 -3.67 -7.85
CA VAL A 126 -2.71 -4.12 -7.17
C VAL A 126 -3.62 -4.83 -8.17
N ILE A 127 -4.11 -6.00 -7.79
CA ILE A 127 -5.04 -6.81 -8.59
C ILE A 127 -6.40 -6.81 -7.89
N HIS A 128 -7.43 -6.37 -8.61
CA HIS A 128 -8.78 -6.28 -8.12
C HIS A 128 -9.60 -7.56 -8.38
N SER A 129 -10.76 -7.67 -7.74
CA SER A 129 -11.69 -8.81 -7.85
C SER A 129 -12.24 -9.01 -9.26
N ASP A 130 -12.37 -7.93 -10.03
CA ASP A 130 -12.74 -7.95 -11.45
C ASP A 130 -11.55 -8.26 -12.39
N LYS A 131 -10.40 -8.64 -11.81
CA LYS A 131 -9.12 -8.90 -12.49
C LYS A 131 -8.47 -7.66 -13.12
N SER A 132 -9.04 -6.47 -12.93
CA SER A 132 -8.37 -5.23 -13.32
C SER A 132 -7.08 -5.02 -12.52
N ARG A 133 -6.13 -4.30 -13.12
CA ARG A 133 -4.82 -4.05 -12.56
C ARG A 133 -4.60 -2.55 -12.41
N HIS A 134 -4.13 -2.14 -11.23
CA HIS A 134 -3.74 -0.78 -10.95
C HIS A 134 -2.32 -0.75 -10.40
N ALA A 135 -1.47 0.07 -11.01
CA ALA A 135 -0.11 0.32 -10.60
C ALA A 135 -0.03 1.61 -9.78
N TYR A 136 0.75 1.58 -8.70
CA TYR A 136 1.05 2.78 -7.93
C TYR A 136 2.55 3.02 -7.88
N ASN A 137 2.94 4.28 -8.09
CA ASN A 137 4.31 4.78 -7.90
C ASN A 137 4.30 5.75 -6.71
N PHE A 138 5.13 5.53 -5.70
CA PHE A 138 5.21 6.39 -4.53
C PHE A 138 6.39 7.36 -4.63
N LYS A 139 6.16 8.64 -4.36
CA LYS A 139 7.20 9.66 -4.16
C LYS A 139 6.78 10.62 -3.07
N TYR A 140 7.71 10.99 -2.19
CA TYR A 140 7.45 12.10 -1.27
C TYR A 140 7.16 13.37 -2.06
N SER A 141 6.20 14.17 -1.61
CA SER A 141 5.78 15.38 -2.34
C SER A 141 6.94 16.37 -2.56
N ASP A 142 7.84 16.48 -1.58
CA ASP A 142 9.07 17.29 -1.69
C ASP A 142 10.00 16.84 -2.85
N ALA A 143 10.00 15.55 -3.19
CA ALA A 143 10.80 15.00 -4.30
C ALA A 143 10.21 15.37 -5.68
N LEU A 144 8.99 15.91 -5.71
CA LEU A 144 8.28 16.38 -6.90
C LEU A 144 8.23 17.91 -6.97
N ASP A 145 8.55 18.61 -5.88
CA ASP A 145 8.54 20.07 -5.80
C ASP A 145 9.88 20.67 -6.26
N LYS A 146 9.83 21.55 -7.27
CA LYS A 146 11.01 22.25 -7.82
C LYS A 146 11.55 23.35 -6.92
N ASN A 147 10.77 23.79 -5.92
CA ASN A 147 11.20 24.77 -4.94
C ASN A 147 12.04 24.13 -3.82
N ILE A 148 11.87 22.83 -3.58
CA ILE A 148 12.56 22.07 -2.52
C ILE A 148 13.66 21.19 -3.12
N THR A 149 13.36 20.49 -4.21
CA THR A 149 14.27 19.58 -4.90
C THR A 149 14.75 20.22 -6.20
N SER A 150 16.02 20.01 -6.56
CA SER A 150 16.60 20.60 -7.76
C SER A 150 15.76 20.28 -9.01
N PRO A 151 15.52 21.24 -9.93
CA PRO A 151 14.69 21.02 -11.11
C PRO A 151 15.15 19.83 -11.97
N GLN A 152 16.45 19.57 -12.03
CA GLN A 152 17.01 18.43 -12.75
C GLN A 152 16.65 17.09 -12.10
N ALA A 153 16.67 17.02 -10.76
CA ALA A 153 16.28 15.81 -10.04
C ALA A 153 14.78 15.55 -10.16
N VAL A 154 13.94 16.59 -10.02
CA VAL A 154 12.48 16.50 -10.25
C VAL A 154 12.19 16.04 -11.68
N ALA A 155 12.82 16.66 -12.69
CA ALA A 155 12.68 16.26 -14.08
C ALA A 155 13.10 14.80 -14.31
N ARG A 156 14.18 14.35 -13.65
CA ARG A 156 14.62 12.96 -13.72
C ARG A 156 13.61 12.00 -13.07
N THR A 157 13.00 12.38 -11.95
CA THR A 157 11.93 11.62 -11.28
C THR A 157 10.71 11.48 -12.18
N ASN A 158 10.23 12.59 -12.73
CA ASN A 158 9.07 12.60 -13.63
C ASN A 158 9.32 11.81 -14.91
N ALA A 159 10.53 11.89 -15.47
CA ALA A 159 10.90 11.11 -16.65
C ALA A 159 10.87 9.58 -16.40
N LYS A 160 11.22 9.12 -15.19
CA LYS A 160 11.10 7.70 -14.82
C LYS A 160 9.64 7.31 -14.64
N ALA A 161 8.86 8.13 -13.96
CA ALA A 161 7.42 7.91 -13.77
C ALA A 161 6.69 7.84 -15.11
N GLU A 162 7.09 8.65 -16.09
CA GLU A 162 6.50 8.63 -17.43
C GLU A 162 6.75 7.32 -18.18
N ILE A 163 7.96 6.74 -18.06
CA ILE A 163 8.24 5.41 -18.62
C ILE A 163 7.31 4.36 -18.00
N GLU A 164 7.15 4.38 -16.67
CA GLU A 164 6.24 3.44 -15.98
C GLU A 164 4.79 3.63 -16.43
N ARG A 165 4.33 4.89 -16.51
CA ARG A 165 2.96 5.23 -16.92
C ARG A 165 2.65 4.75 -18.34
N ILE A 166 3.55 5.00 -19.29
CA ILE A 166 3.38 4.57 -20.68
C ILE A 166 3.44 3.05 -20.79
N TYR A 167 4.37 2.38 -20.10
CA TYR A 167 4.39 0.92 -20.03
C TYR A 167 3.06 0.37 -19.50
N CYS A 168 2.54 0.94 -18.41
CA CYS A 168 1.27 0.50 -17.81
C CYS A 168 0.10 0.68 -18.78
N LEU A 169 0.03 1.85 -19.45
CA LEU A 169 -0.98 2.13 -20.46
C LEU A 169 -0.95 1.10 -21.60
N GLN A 170 0.21 0.81 -22.16
CA GLN A 170 0.40 -0.19 -23.22
C GLN A 170 0.00 -1.61 -22.79
N ASN A 171 -0.02 -1.88 -21.49
CA ASN A 171 -0.33 -3.19 -20.90
C ASN A 171 -1.72 -3.27 -20.25
N ASN A 172 -2.60 -2.29 -20.49
CA ASN A 172 -3.93 -2.22 -19.86
C ASN A 172 -3.85 -2.25 -18.32
N ILE A 173 -2.92 -1.50 -17.76
CA ILE A 173 -2.74 -1.30 -16.32
C ILE A 173 -2.98 0.19 -16.07
N SER A 174 -4.00 0.51 -15.28
CA SER A 174 -4.18 1.88 -14.78
C SER A 174 -3.05 2.28 -13.85
N TRP A 175 -2.69 3.56 -13.77
CA TRP A 175 -1.49 4.01 -13.04
C TRP A 175 -1.76 5.30 -12.28
N THR A 176 -1.27 5.38 -11.03
CA THR A 176 -1.37 6.58 -10.18
C THR A 176 -0.05 6.86 -9.45
N GLN A 177 0.34 8.13 -9.37
CA GLN A 177 1.41 8.57 -8.48
C GLN A 177 0.85 8.96 -7.10
N LEU A 178 1.43 8.38 -6.05
CA LEU A 178 1.09 8.63 -4.66
C LEU A 178 2.17 9.45 -3.97
N THR A 179 1.75 10.20 -2.96
CA THR A 179 2.62 10.88 -2.00
C THR A 179 2.18 10.56 -0.57
N GLU A 180 2.95 11.00 0.43
CA GLU A 180 2.58 10.91 1.85
C GLU A 180 1.32 11.72 2.21
N LYS A 181 0.80 12.50 1.26
CA LYS A 181 -0.44 13.28 1.39
C LYS A 181 -1.64 12.62 0.69
N SER A 182 -1.43 11.49 -0.01
CA SER A 182 -2.49 10.82 -0.78
C SER A 182 -3.55 10.14 0.09
N PHE A 183 -3.25 9.90 1.36
CA PHE A 183 -4.17 9.29 2.31
C PHE A 183 -4.25 10.09 3.59
N ASP A 184 -5.42 10.09 4.22
CA ASP A 184 -5.61 10.70 5.53
C ASP A 184 -4.84 9.93 6.61
N LYS A 185 -4.17 10.69 7.49
CA LYS A 185 -3.29 10.13 8.52
C LYS A 185 -4.07 9.42 9.62
N SER A 186 -5.22 9.97 10.02
CA SER A 186 -6.10 9.36 11.02
C SER A 186 -6.69 8.06 10.48
N VAL A 187 -7.18 8.06 9.23
CA VAL A 187 -7.65 6.84 8.56
C VAL A 187 -6.55 5.78 8.52
N THR A 188 -5.33 6.17 8.20
CA THR A 188 -4.18 5.26 8.17
C THR A 188 -3.86 4.70 9.55
N SER A 189 -3.88 5.52 10.61
CA SER A 189 -3.66 5.08 11.99
C SER A 189 -4.77 4.13 12.45
N ASN A 190 -6.02 4.47 12.16
CA ASN A 190 -7.19 3.64 12.42
C ASN A 190 -7.08 2.28 11.74
N LEU A 191 -6.73 2.22 10.45
CA LEU A 191 -6.52 0.96 9.73
C LEU A 191 -5.41 0.10 10.34
N ARG A 192 -4.34 0.72 10.86
CA ARG A 192 -3.27 0.02 11.58
C ARG A 192 -3.74 -0.60 12.89
N TYR A 193 -4.56 0.11 13.64
CA TYR A 193 -5.14 -0.42 14.87
C TYR A 193 -6.15 -1.54 14.58
N PHE A 194 -7.06 -1.33 13.63
CA PHE A 194 -8.13 -2.28 13.36
C PHE A 194 -7.66 -3.60 12.74
N ARG A 195 -6.56 -3.60 11.96
CA ARG A 195 -6.00 -4.85 11.42
C ARG A 195 -5.38 -5.77 12.49
N GLU A 196 -5.15 -5.27 13.71
CA GLU A 196 -4.57 -6.07 14.80
C GLU A 196 -5.47 -7.25 15.21
N CYS A 197 -6.78 -7.20 14.93
CA CYS A 197 -7.68 -8.34 15.16
C CYS A 197 -7.22 -9.62 14.44
N TYR A 198 -6.47 -9.51 13.34
CA TYR A 198 -5.95 -10.65 12.60
C TYR A 198 -4.65 -11.23 13.18
N ASP A 199 -4.05 -10.58 14.18
CA ASP A 199 -2.89 -11.11 14.91
C ASP A 199 -3.34 -12.15 15.98
N SER A 200 -4.59 -12.06 16.43
CA SER A 200 -5.26 -13.02 17.34
C SER A 200 -6.50 -13.65 16.68
N PRO A 201 -6.34 -14.52 15.67
CA PRO A 201 -7.47 -15.03 14.88
C PRO A 201 -8.51 -15.80 15.71
N TYR A 202 -8.11 -16.41 16.83
CA TYR A 202 -9.03 -17.12 17.74
C TYR A 202 -10.04 -16.20 18.42
N ASP A 203 -9.73 -14.91 18.61
CA ASP A 203 -10.64 -13.96 19.26
C ASP A 203 -11.83 -13.58 18.38
N ILE A 204 -11.70 -13.76 17.05
CA ILE A 204 -12.72 -13.46 16.06
C ILE A 204 -13.32 -14.72 15.41
N ASP A 205 -12.82 -15.91 15.76
CA ASP A 205 -13.29 -17.21 15.29
C ASP A 205 -14.53 -17.66 16.08
N ILE A 206 -15.61 -16.91 15.91
CA ILE A 206 -16.93 -17.17 16.48
C ILE A 206 -17.98 -17.29 15.38
N SER A 207 -19.17 -17.82 15.70
CA SER A 207 -20.26 -17.95 14.74
C SER A 207 -20.71 -16.60 14.19
N ASP A 208 -21.22 -16.59 12.95
CA ASP A 208 -21.72 -15.37 12.34
C ASP A 208 -22.97 -14.82 13.04
N ASP A 209 -23.77 -15.68 13.67
CA ASP A 209 -24.88 -15.27 14.54
C ASP A 209 -24.36 -14.48 15.75
N LEU A 210 -23.27 -14.94 16.38
CA LEU A 210 -22.67 -14.25 17.51
C LEU A 210 -22.01 -12.93 17.09
N LYS A 211 -21.34 -12.89 15.93
CA LYS A 211 -20.83 -11.62 15.36
C LYS A 211 -21.96 -10.62 15.10
N SER A 212 -23.10 -11.10 14.60
CA SER A 212 -24.28 -10.28 14.34
C SER A 212 -24.89 -9.74 15.64
N ALA A 213 -24.94 -10.56 16.69
CA ALA A 213 -25.33 -10.12 18.02
C ALA A 213 -24.37 -9.04 18.56
N VAL A 214 -23.05 -9.25 18.45
CA VAL A 214 -22.04 -8.24 18.85
C VAL A 214 -22.21 -6.94 18.09
N LEU A 215 -22.39 -6.99 16.76
CA LEU A 215 -22.66 -5.80 15.96
C LEU A 215 -23.91 -5.05 16.45
N CYS A 216 -25.01 -5.76 16.71
CA CYS A 216 -26.25 -5.18 17.19
C CYS A 216 -26.06 -4.45 18.53
N HIS A 217 -25.46 -5.11 19.53
CA HIS A 217 -25.21 -4.51 20.83
C HIS A 217 -24.19 -3.36 20.77
N LEU A 218 -23.14 -3.45 19.94
CA LEU A 218 -22.21 -2.34 19.73
C LEU A 218 -22.94 -1.11 19.20
N THR A 219 -23.73 -1.28 18.12
CA THR A 219 -24.51 -0.19 17.53
C THR A 219 -25.45 0.45 18.56
N LEU A 220 -26.24 -0.36 19.27
CA LEU A 220 -27.16 0.14 20.30
C LEU A 220 -26.41 0.86 21.44
N ASN A 221 -25.28 0.31 21.91
CA ASN A 221 -24.51 0.91 22.99
C ASN A 221 -23.86 2.23 22.57
N PHE A 222 -23.34 2.35 21.33
CA PHE A 222 -22.83 3.61 20.81
C PHE A 222 -23.91 4.67 20.60
N GLU A 223 -25.12 4.27 20.19
CA GLU A 223 -26.27 5.17 20.03
C GLU A 223 -26.85 5.65 21.36
N ASN A 224 -27.01 4.74 22.33
CA ASN A 224 -27.58 5.05 23.64
C ASN A 224 -26.60 5.78 24.56
N TYR A 225 -25.29 5.56 24.39
CA TYR A 225 -24.25 6.16 25.21
C TYR A 225 -23.17 6.88 24.37
N PRO A 226 -23.53 7.90 23.59
CA PRO A 226 -22.63 8.55 22.63
C PRO A 226 -21.51 9.35 23.29
N THR A 227 -21.64 9.71 24.57
CA THR A 227 -20.61 10.42 25.35
C THR A 227 -19.73 9.48 26.16
N ALA A 228 -20.09 8.19 26.26
CA ALA A 228 -19.24 7.19 26.89
C ALA A 228 -18.04 6.89 25.99
N THR A 229 -16.93 6.49 26.62
CA THR A 229 -15.73 6.10 25.86
C THR A 229 -16.00 4.85 25.04
N VAL A 230 -15.22 4.65 23.96
CA VAL A 230 -15.27 3.41 23.19
C VAL A 230 -15.10 2.20 24.12
N ARG A 231 -14.11 2.22 25.02
CA ARG A 231 -13.89 1.15 26.02
C ARG A 231 -15.15 0.85 26.84
N ASN A 232 -15.80 1.86 27.40
CA ASN A 232 -16.99 1.64 28.22
C ASN A 232 -18.14 1.03 27.42
N ASN A 233 -18.25 1.33 26.13
CA ASN A 233 -19.25 0.71 25.25
C ASN A 233 -18.88 -0.73 24.86
N LEU A 234 -17.59 -1.03 24.73
CA LEU A 234 -17.10 -2.41 24.58
C LEU A 234 -17.35 -3.24 25.87
N GLU A 235 -17.12 -2.67 27.05
CA GLU A 235 -17.35 -3.33 28.35
C GLU A 235 -18.84 -3.63 28.61
N ARG A 236 -19.74 -2.73 28.19
CA ARG A 236 -21.19 -3.00 28.20
C ARG A 236 -21.54 -4.16 27.29
N THR A 237 -21.09 -4.11 26.05
CA THR A 237 -21.33 -5.17 25.06
C THR A 237 -20.77 -6.52 25.55
N ALA A 238 -19.60 -6.52 26.18
CA ALA A 238 -18.99 -7.70 26.79
C ALA A 238 -19.88 -8.30 27.89
N SER A 239 -20.48 -7.44 28.72
CA SER A 239 -21.41 -7.85 29.77
C SER A 239 -22.73 -8.36 29.21
N ASP A 240 -23.29 -7.68 28.20
CA ASP A 240 -24.57 -8.03 27.57
C ASP A 240 -24.53 -9.39 26.88
N ILE A 241 -23.41 -9.71 26.22
CA ILE A 241 -23.25 -10.92 25.40
C ILE A 241 -22.55 -12.04 26.19
N ASN A 242 -22.03 -11.73 27.38
CA ASN A 242 -21.23 -12.66 28.21
C ASN A 242 -19.99 -13.17 27.46
N LEU A 243 -19.26 -12.26 26.82
CA LEU A 243 -17.96 -12.52 26.20
C LEU A 243 -16.86 -11.70 26.89
N PRO A 244 -15.63 -12.22 26.97
CA PRO A 244 -14.49 -11.45 27.43
C PRO A 244 -14.29 -10.15 26.64
N LEU A 245 -13.91 -9.07 27.33
CA LEU A 245 -13.66 -7.76 26.73
C LEU A 245 -12.66 -7.81 25.55
N HIS A 246 -11.61 -8.64 25.64
CA HIS A 246 -10.63 -8.77 24.57
C HIS A 246 -11.25 -9.32 23.28
N GLN A 247 -12.16 -10.30 23.37
CA GLN A 247 -12.88 -10.81 22.19
C GLN A 247 -13.80 -9.74 21.60
N ILE A 248 -14.56 -9.02 22.43
CA ILE A 248 -15.39 -7.90 21.96
C ILE A 248 -14.55 -6.81 21.27
N GLN A 249 -13.36 -6.49 21.81
CA GLN A 249 -12.47 -5.53 21.19
C GLN A 249 -11.95 -6.03 19.83
N SER A 250 -11.53 -7.29 19.72
CA SER A 250 -11.09 -7.89 18.46
C SER A 250 -12.21 -7.94 17.42
N ILE A 251 -13.45 -8.24 17.83
CA ILE A 251 -14.62 -8.22 16.95
C ILE A 251 -14.99 -6.80 16.53
N PHE A 252 -14.94 -5.81 17.45
CA PHE A 252 -15.10 -4.39 17.12
C PHE A 252 -14.07 -3.94 16.07
N GLN A 253 -12.80 -4.29 16.28
CA GLN A 253 -11.73 -4.00 15.33
C GLN A 253 -12.00 -4.63 13.95
N MET A 254 -12.41 -5.89 13.90
CA MET A 254 -12.78 -6.58 12.66
C MET A 254 -13.95 -5.90 11.95
N LEU A 255 -15.05 -5.62 12.65
CA LEU A 255 -16.24 -4.96 12.11
C LEU A 255 -15.91 -3.55 11.57
N ALA A 256 -15.06 -2.80 12.28
CA ALA A 256 -14.57 -1.52 11.81
C ALA A 256 -13.65 -1.67 10.58
N TYR A 257 -12.68 -2.60 10.62
CA TYR A 257 -11.78 -2.88 9.49
C TYR A 257 -12.57 -3.20 8.22
N GLU A 258 -13.62 -4.00 8.35
CA GLU A 258 -14.52 -4.40 7.27
C GLU A 258 -15.57 -3.35 6.88
N ARG A 259 -15.52 -2.15 7.48
CA ARG A 259 -16.45 -1.03 7.21
C ARG A 259 -17.92 -1.39 7.46
N VAL A 260 -18.17 -2.24 8.46
CA VAL A 260 -19.53 -2.60 8.90
C VAL A 260 -20.04 -1.60 9.96
N LEU A 261 -19.15 -1.08 10.80
CA LEU A 261 -19.46 -0.01 11.75
C LEU A 261 -19.32 1.37 11.11
N HIS A 262 -20.27 2.26 11.42
CA HIS A 262 -20.34 3.63 10.91
C HIS A 262 -19.86 4.63 11.97
N PHE A 263 -18.79 5.37 11.66
CA PHE A 263 -18.21 6.43 12.48
C PHE A 263 -17.34 7.34 11.61
N ASP A 264 -16.93 8.50 12.12
CA ASP A 264 -16.00 9.38 11.40
C ASP A 264 -14.58 8.79 11.41
N TRP A 265 -14.13 8.32 10.23
CA TRP A 265 -12.81 7.75 10.03
C TRP A 265 -11.67 8.77 10.01
N THR A 266 -11.98 10.06 9.85
CA THR A 266 -10.98 11.15 9.79
C THR A 266 -10.50 11.59 11.18
N THR A 267 -11.13 11.07 12.22
CA THR A 267 -10.69 11.21 13.60
C THR A 267 -10.02 9.91 14.08
N GLU A 268 -8.83 10.02 14.67
CA GLU A 268 -8.11 8.86 15.21
C GLU A 268 -8.86 8.25 16.41
N ILE A 269 -9.04 6.93 16.37
CA ILE A 269 -9.76 6.18 17.39
C ILE A 269 -8.93 6.10 18.67
N ASN A 270 -9.58 6.37 19.78
CA ASN A 270 -8.99 6.26 21.11
C ASN A 270 -9.99 5.58 22.05
N LEU A 271 -9.59 4.45 22.63
CA LEU A 271 -10.45 3.67 23.51
C LEU A 271 -10.94 4.45 24.74
N ASN A 272 -10.22 5.50 25.15
CA ASN A 272 -10.55 6.35 26.29
C ASN A 272 -11.31 7.63 25.90
N ARG A 273 -11.78 7.73 24.65
CA ARG A 273 -12.61 8.82 24.14
C ARG A 273 -13.90 8.27 23.53
N PRO A 274 -14.94 9.10 23.36
CA PRO A 274 -16.12 8.70 22.61
C PRO A 274 -15.81 8.28 21.18
N LEU A 275 -16.66 7.44 20.58
CA LEU A 275 -16.54 7.09 19.18
C LEU A 275 -16.80 8.35 18.31
N PRO A 276 -15.93 8.68 17.34
CA PRO A 276 -16.13 9.84 16.49
C PRO A 276 -17.45 9.74 15.71
N ALA A 277 -18.36 10.68 15.94
CA ALA A 277 -19.62 10.71 15.20
C ALA A 277 -19.40 11.22 13.78
N VAL A 278 -20.09 10.62 12.80
CA VAL A 278 -20.19 11.21 11.46
C VAL A 278 -20.91 12.54 11.60
N ALA A 279 -20.35 13.63 11.06
CA ALA A 279 -21.05 14.90 11.02
C ALA A 279 -22.39 14.70 10.31
N LYS A 280 -23.50 15.05 10.96
CA LYS A 280 -24.80 15.13 10.26
C LYS A 280 -24.63 16.15 9.15
N GLU A 281 -24.99 15.80 7.92
CA GLU A 281 -25.19 16.81 6.87
C GLU A 281 -26.15 17.85 7.44
N VAL A 282 -25.70 19.09 7.52
CA VAL A 282 -26.58 20.21 7.81
C VAL A 282 -27.36 20.39 6.52
N ASP A 283 -28.59 19.89 6.48
CA ASP A 283 -29.54 20.25 5.43
C ASP A 283 -29.67 21.77 5.45
N TYR A 284 -28.99 22.44 4.53
CA TYR A 284 -29.35 23.80 4.18
C TYR A 284 -30.70 23.71 3.48
N VAL A 285 -31.78 23.85 4.25
CA VAL A 285 -33.10 24.17 3.71
C VAL A 285 -32.93 25.50 2.98
N CYS A 286 -32.92 25.44 1.64
CA CYS A 286 -33.00 26.62 0.78
C CYS A 286 -34.34 27.33 0.97
#